data_AF-A0A1G8X4A8-F1
#
_entry.id   AF-A0A1G8X4A8-F1
#
_cell.length_a   1.000
_cell.length_b   1.000
_cell.length_c   1.000
_cell.angle_alpha   90.00
_cell.angle_beta   90.00
_cell.angle_gamma   90.00
#
_symmetry.space_group_name_H-M   'P 1'
#
loop_
_entity.id
_entity.type
_entity.pdbx_description
1 polymer ?
#
loop_
_entity_poly.entity_id
_entity_poly.type
_entity_poly.pdbx_seq_one_letter_code
_entity_poly.pdbx_strand_id
1 'polypeptide(L)'
;MSGDTEIDPELLREEVAQIKDAMGLQERYPGQFQLWLVFGVAVLLASTASQLIALRELSGSLHAVAWWVPLGGAWLYQWWKTDDVEATNPDAKPRLGVLWLSVFGLYVVFLFTLDPALDTLSAEAAQILLFSLIVGLIGVAYLVVGEALRAYYIRRRDRWAFYVGGMWMLALAAVMPNVDALETWGYATFGVIYAVHAGVSYLVLK
;
A
#
# COMPACT_ATOMS: atom_id res chain seq x y z
N MET A 1 -5.41 -38.33 44.86
CA MET A 1 -4.63 -38.32 43.62
C MET A 1 -5.18 -37.20 42.75
N SER A 2 -4.64 -36.00 42.91
CA SER A 2 -4.89 -34.88 42.00
C SER A 2 -4.11 -35.17 40.73
N GLY A 3 -4.79 -35.58 39.67
CA GLY A 3 -4.16 -35.74 38.36
C GLY A 3 -3.73 -34.36 37.88
N ASP A 4 -2.42 -34.12 37.93
CA ASP A 4 -1.80 -33.11 37.08
C ASP A 4 -2.11 -33.58 35.65
N THR A 5 -3.15 -33.01 35.05
CA THR A 5 -3.35 -33.09 33.61
C THR A 5 -2.10 -32.46 33.01
N GLU A 6 -1.18 -33.30 32.54
CA GLU A 6 0.06 -32.88 31.91
C GLU A 6 -0.32 -32.01 30.71
N ILE A 7 -0.23 -30.70 30.92
CA ILE A 7 -0.58 -29.71 29.91
C ILE A 7 0.48 -29.85 28.83
N ASP A 8 0.10 -30.45 27.71
CA ASP A 8 0.98 -30.58 26.55
C ASP A 8 1.20 -29.18 25.93
N PRO A 9 2.41 -28.62 26.06
CA PRO A 9 2.70 -27.29 25.55
C PRO A 9 2.75 -27.25 24.02
N GLU A 10 2.96 -28.38 23.34
CA GLU A 10 2.94 -28.47 21.87
C GLU A 10 1.49 -28.35 21.35
N LEU A 11 0.56 -29.11 21.97
CA LEU A 11 -0.87 -29.07 21.64
C LEU A 11 -1.47 -27.68 21.90
N LEU A 12 -1.13 -27.03 23.01
CA LEU A 12 -1.55 -25.65 23.28
C LEU A 12 -0.96 -24.65 22.29
N ARG A 13 0.29 -24.83 21.84
CA ARG A 13 0.87 -23.95 20.80
C ARG A 13 0.15 -24.10 19.48
N GLU A 14 -0.25 -25.32 19.13
CA GLU A 14 -1.00 -25.61 17.91
C GLU A 14 -2.41 -25.02 17.97
N GLU A 15 -3.14 -25.20 19.08
CA GLU A 15 -4.46 -24.59 19.29
C GLU A 15 -4.40 -23.05 19.30
N VAL A 16 -3.41 -22.47 19.99
CA VAL A 16 -3.18 -21.01 19.99
C VAL A 16 -2.81 -20.51 18.60
N ALA A 17 -2.01 -21.26 17.83
CA ALA A 17 -1.70 -20.91 16.45
C ALA A 17 -2.96 -20.95 15.57
N GLN A 18 -3.83 -21.95 15.78
CA GLN A 18 -5.08 -22.10 15.05
C GLN A 18 -6.08 -20.97 15.37
N ILE A 19 -6.19 -20.57 16.65
CA ILE A 19 -7.01 -19.43 17.09
C ILE A 19 -6.46 -18.11 16.55
N LYS A 20 -5.13 -17.94 16.54
CA LYS A 20 -4.49 -16.73 16.01
C LYS A 20 -4.68 -16.61 14.50
N ASP A 21 -4.55 -17.70 13.74
CA ASP A 21 -4.78 -17.69 12.29
C ASP A 21 -6.26 -17.48 11.91
N ALA A 22 -7.19 -17.60 12.88
CA ALA A 22 -8.60 -17.30 12.69
C ALA A 22 -8.93 -15.80 12.83
N MET A 23 -8.05 -14.97 13.43
CA MET A 23 -8.27 -13.52 13.53
C MET A 23 -7.80 -12.79 12.26
N GLY A 24 -8.76 -12.27 11.49
CA GLY A 24 -8.52 -11.40 10.34
C GLY A 24 -8.40 -9.92 10.74
N LEU A 25 -8.20 -9.07 9.73
CA LEU A 25 -8.15 -7.62 9.94
C LEU A 25 -9.48 -7.08 10.46
N GLN A 26 -10.61 -7.69 10.11
CA GLN A 26 -11.92 -7.22 10.51
C GLN A 26 -12.21 -7.48 12.00
N GLU A 27 -11.83 -8.66 12.50
CA GLU A 27 -12.01 -9.02 13.91
C GLU A 27 -11.13 -8.17 14.81
N ARG A 28 -9.92 -7.82 14.34
CA ARG A 28 -8.94 -7.05 15.13
C ARG A 28 -9.04 -5.55 14.95
N TYR A 29 -9.46 -5.09 13.77
CA TYR A 29 -9.59 -3.67 13.41
C TYR A 29 -10.86 -3.43 12.57
N PRO A 30 -12.03 -3.38 13.22
CA PRO A 30 -13.30 -3.21 12.54
C PRO A 30 -13.30 -2.01 11.60
N GLY A 31 -13.65 -2.24 10.33
CA GLY A 31 -13.76 -1.17 9.34
C GLY A 31 -12.48 -0.84 8.57
N GLN A 32 -11.32 -1.41 8.91
CA GLN A 32 -10.08 -1.23 8.13
C GLN A 32 -10.24 -1.71 6.67
N PHE A 33 -11.06 -2.73 6.42
CA PHE A 33 -11.33 -3.19 5.06
C PHE A 33 -11.98 -2.11 4.18
N GLN A 34 -12.73 -1.16 4.75
CA GLN A 34 -13.34 -0.05 4.01
C GLN A 34 -12.29 0.88 3.42
N LEU A 35 -11.09 0.95 4.03
CA LEU A 35 -9.99 1.76 3.52
C LEU A 35 -9.50 1.28 2.16
N TRP A 36 -9.66 0.00 1.81
CA TRP A 36 -9.38 -0.46 0.46
C TRP A 36 -10.17 0.34 -0.58
N LEU A 37 -11.48 0.53 -0.39
CA LEU A 37 -12.27 1.32 -1.32
C LEU A 37 -11.91 2.80 -1.29
N VAL A 38 -11.67 3.36 -0.10
CA VAL A 38 -11.31 4.79 0.05
C VAL A 38 -10.00 5.08 -0.69
N PHE A 39 -8.95 4.30 -0.45
CA PHE A 39 -7.68 4.45 -1.15
C PHE A 39 -7.77 4.04 -2.62
N GLY A 40 -8.58 3.03 -2.96
CA GLY A 40 -8.86 2.63 -4.34
C GLY A 40 -9.41 3.79 -5.17
N VAL A 41 -10.43 4.49 -4.65
CA VAL A 41 -11.01 5.67 -5.28
C VAL A 41 -10.00 6.83 -5.29
N ALA A 42 -9.31 7.08 -4.18
CA ALA A 42 -8.32 8.15 -4.10
C ALA A 42 -7.20 8.01 -5.13
N VAL A 43 -6.65 6.80 -5.27
CA VAL A 43 -5.60 6.48 -6.25
C VAL A 43 -6.15 6.57 -7.68
N LEU A 44 -7.37 6.10 -7.94
CA LEU A 44 -7.99 6.23 -9.26
C LEU A 44 -8.15 7.70 -9.67
N LEU A 45 -8.62 8.55 -8.75
CA LEU A 45 -8.76 9.99 -8.98
C LEU A 45 -7.41 10.66 -9.21
N ALA A 46 -6.41 10.38 -8.37
CA ALA A 46 -5.06 10.93 -8.50
C ALA A 46 -4.40 10.53 -9.82
N SER A 47 -4.57 9.26 -10.20
CA SER A 47 -4.05 8.69 -11.43
C SER A 47 -4.73 9.30 -12.66
N THR A 48 -6.07 9.46 -12.62
CA THR A 48 -6.83 10.09 -13.70
C THR A 48 -6.43 11.56 -13.87
N ALA A 49 -6.31 12.29 -12.77
CA ALA A 49 -5.84 13.67 -12.79
C ALA A 49 -4.40 13.77 -13.34
N SER A 50 -3.49 12.90 -12.90
CA SER A 50 -2.11 12.85 -13.43
C SER A 50 -2.06 12.49 -14.91
N GLN A 51 -2.90 11.56 -15.37
CA GLN A 51 -3.02 11.23 -16.79
C GLN A 51 -3.48 12.45 -17.61
N LEU A 52 -4.46 13.21 -17.10
CA LEU A 52 -4.94 14.43 -17.78
C LEU A 52 -3.89 15.55 -17.78
N ILE A 53 -3.10 15.67 -16.71
CA ILE A 53 -1.98 16.62 -16.63
C ILE A 53 -0.93 16.29 -17.70
N ALA A 54 -0.54 15.02 -17.81
CA ALA A 54 0.42 14.56 -18.81
C ALA A 54 -0.11 14.77 -20.24
N LEU A 55 -1.33 14.32 -20.54
CA LEU A 55 -1.94 14.44 -21.88
C LEU A 55 -2.18 15.89 -22.33
N ARG A 56 -2.25 16.84 -21.40
CA ARG A 56 -2.42 18.27 -21.69
C ARG A 56 -1.15 19.09 -21.47
N GLU A 57 -0.01 18.42 -21.25
CA GLU A 57 1.30 19.07 -21.04
C GLU A 57 1.23 20.18 -19.98
N LEU A 58 0.44 19.97 -18.92
CA LEU A 58 0.30 20.95 -17.85
C LEU A 58 1.53 20.94 -16.94
N SER A 59 1.66 21.97 -16.11
CA SER A 59 2.77 22.09 -15.15
C SER A 59 2.94 20.82 -14.31
N GLY A 60 4.15 20.27 -14.27
CA GLY A 60 4.45 19.05 -13.51
C GLY A 60 4.17 19.18 -12.01
N SER A 61 4.21 20.40 -11.45
CA SER A 61 3.83 20.66 -10.06
C SER A 61 2.37 20.28 -9.74
N LEU A 62 1.50 20.22 -10.74
CA LEU A 62 0.11 19.80 -10.58
C LEU A 62 -0.01 18.31 -10.25
N HIS A 63 0.97 17.48 -10.59
CA HIS A 63 0.97 16.08 -10.13
C HIS A 63 0.98 16.00 -8.61
N ALA A 64 1.77 16.85 -7.93
CA ALA A 64 1.79 16.88 -6.48
C ALA A 64 0.39 17.18 -5.92
N VAL A 65 -0.32 18.16 -6.49
CA VAL A 65 -1.70 18.47 -6.08
C VAL A 65 -2.64 17.30 -6.37
N ALA A 66 -2.53 16.69 -7.55
CA ALA A 66 -3.35 15.55 -7.96
C ALA A 66 -3.21 14.36 -7.03
N TRP A 67 -2.04 14.13 -6.43
CA TRP A 67 -1.80 13.05 -5.47
C TRP A 67 -2.13 13.44 -4.03
N TRP A 68 -1.68 14.62 -3.57
CA TRP A 68 -1.85 15.04 -2.18
C TRP A 68 -3.31 15.30 -1.79
N VAL A 69 -4.13 15.83 -2.69
CA VAL A 69 -5.54 16.12 -2.38
C VAL A 69 -6.34 14.84 -2.09
N PRO A 70 -6.44 13.86 -3.02
CA PRO A 70 -7.22 12.65 -2.77
C PRO A 70 -6.58 11.74 -1.72
N LEU A 71 -5.24 11.56 -1.72
CA LEU A 71 -4.59 10.73 -0.70
C LEU A 71 -4.62 11.38 0.67
N GLY A 72 -4.44 12.70 0.76
CA GLY A 72 -4.59 13.45 2.01
C GLY A 72 -6.00 13.33 2.55
N GLY A 73 -7.02 13.42 1.69
CA GLY A 73 -8.42 13.15 2.06
C GLY A 73 -8.63 11.73 2.60
N ALA A 74 -8.05 10.72 1.94
CA ALA A 74 -8.12 9.32 2.40
C ALA A 74 -7.43 9.12 3.76
N TRP A 75 -6.26 9.75 3.97
CA TRP A 75 -5.55 9.73 5.24
C TRP A 75 -6.32 10.44 6.36
N LEU A 76 -6.91 11.61 6.09
CA LEU A 76 -7.76 12.31 7.05
C LEU A 76 -9.00 11.48 7.42
N TYR A 77 -9.61 10.82 6.44
CA TYR A 77 -10.72 9.90 6.67
C TYR A 77 -10.30 8.71 7.55
N GLN A 78 -9.13 8.12 7.27
CA GLN A 78 -8.58 7.03 8.07
C GLN A 78 -8.37 7.50 9.51
N TRP A 79 -7.65 8.60 9.71
CA TRP A 79 -7.36 9.15 11.04
C TRP A 79 -8.65 9.32 11.84
N TRP A 80 -9.64 10.01 11.30
CA TRP A 80 -10.92 10.25 11.98
C TRP A 80 -11.67 8.97 12.36
N LYS A 81 -11.47 7.87 11.62
CA LYS A 81 -12.07 6.55 11.90
C LYS A 81 -11.29 5.71 12.91
N THR A 82 -10.00 5.97 13.14
CA THR A 82 -9.13 5.13 13.99
C THR A 82 -8.82 5.71 15.37
N ASP A 83 -9.19 6.95 15.66
CA ASP A 83 -8.84 7.64 16.92
C ASP A 83 -9.27 6.88 18.19
N ASP A 84 -10.37 6.11 18.17
CA ASP A 84 -10.83 5.37 19.36
C ASP A 84 -10.06 4.06 19.63
N VAL A 85 -9.44 3.46 18.62
CA VAL A 85 -8.84 2.09 18.71
C VAL A 85 -7.35 2.12 19.07
N GLU A 86 -6.64 3.17 18.67
CA GLU A 86 -5.19 3.28 18.87
C GLU A 86 -4.81 3.77 20.28
N ALA A 87 -5.70 4.51 20.93
CA ALA A 87 -5.52 5.02 22.30
C ALA A 87 -5.49 3.91 23.37
N THR A 88 -6.05 2.72 23.10
CA THR A 88 -6.24 1.68 24.12
C THR A 88 -5.12 0.64 24.15
N ASN A 89 -4.36 0.42 23.07
CA ASN A 89 -3.28 -0.58 23.04
C ASN A 89 -2.20 -0.28 21.97
N PRO A 90 -1.17 0.51 22.29
CA PRO A 90 -0.16 0.96 21.32
C PRO A 90 0.74 -0.17 20.78
N ASP A 91 0.89 -1.28 21.50
CA ASP A 91 1.68 -2.44 21.06
C ASP A 91 0.88 -3.42 20.19
N ALA A 92 -0.43 -3.21 20.03
CA ALA A 92 -1.29 -4.13 19.31
C ALA A 92 -1.17 -4.03 17.78
N LYS A 93 -0.49 -3.01 17.23
CA LYS A 93 -0.35 -2.79 15.77
C LYS A 93 1.11 -2.65 15.33
N PRO A 94 1.46 -3.12 14.11
CA PRO A 94 2.72 -2.74 13.50
C PRO A 94 2.79 -1.23 13.29
N ARG A 95 3.96 -0.63 13.53
CA ARG A 95 4.21 0.82 13.38
C ARG A 95 4.32 1.21 11.90
N LEU A 96 3.22 1.07 11.16
CA LEU A 96 3.15 1.33 9.72
C LEU A 96 3.48 2.79 9.36
N GLY A 97 3.26 3.74 10.28
CA GLY A 97 3.67 5.13 10.07
C GLY A 97 5.18 5.30 9.88
N VAL A 98 6.00 4.54 10.60
CA VAL A 98 7.47 4.57 10.41
C VAL A 98 7.83 3.99 9.05
N LEU A 99 7.19 2.90 8.62
CA LEU A 99 7.39 2.32 7.29
C LEU A 99 7.09 3.35 6.18
N TRP A 100 5.93 4.00 6.24
CA TRP A 100 5.55 5.01 5.25
C TRP A 100 6.49 6.22 5.28
N LEU A 101 6.88 6.70 6.46
CA LEU A 101 7.87 7.76 6.60
C LEU A 101 9.22 7.36 5.97
N SER A 102 9.67 6.13 6.18
CA SER A 102 10.90 5.61 5.57
C SER A 102 10.81 5.54 4.04
N VAL A 103 9.65 5.12 3.51
CA VAL A 103 9.40 5.07 2.06
C VAL A 103 9.46 6.47 1.44
N PHE A 104 8.77 7.45 2.03
CA PHE A 104 8.80 8.83 1.55
C PHE A 104 10.19 9.48 1.73
N GLY A 105 10.87 9.20 2.84
CA GLY A 105 12.24 9.66 3.06
C GLY A 105 13.20 9.12 2.01
N LEU A 106 13.10 7.83 1.67
CA LEU A 106 13.90 7.22 0.61
C LEU A 106 13.58 7.80 -0.77
N TYR A 107 12.30 8.08 -1.06
CA TYR A 107 11.93 8.77 -2.30
C TYR A 107 12.60 10.14 -2.44
N VAL A 108 12.65 10.93 -1.37
CA VAL A 108 13.36 12.22 -1.36
C VAL A 108 14.85 12.03 -1.66
N VAL A 109 15.50 11.02 -1.07
CA VAL A 109 16.90 10.69 -1.38
C VAL A 109 17.08 10.38 -2.87
N PHE A 110 16.17 9.61 -3.47
CA PHE A 110 16.23 9.33 -4.90
C PHE A 110 16.03 10.58 -5.76
N LEU A 111 15.15 11.51 -5.40
CA LEU A 111 14.99 12.76 -6.14
C LEU A 111 16.32 13.51 -6.27
N PHE A 112 17.05 13.68 -5.15
CA PHE A 112 18.36 14.35 -5.17
C PHE A 112 19.45 13.53 -5.87
N THR A 113 19.38 12.20 -5.80
CA THR A 113 20.42 11.32 -6.36
C THR A 113 20.27 11.16 -7.87
N LEU A 114 19.04 11.12 -8.37
CA LEU A 114 18.72 10.90 -9.78
C LEU A 114 18.66 12.20 -10.59
N ASP A 115 18.59 13.37 -9.94
CA ASP A 115 18.48 14.69 -10.59
C ASP A 115 19.41 14.86 -11.81
N PRO A 116 20.74 14.57 -11.72
CA PRO A 116 21.63 14.75 -12.88
C PRO A 116 21.36 13.77 -14.02
N ALA A 117 20.82 12.59 -13.72
CA ALA A 117 20.46 11.60 -14.73
C ALA A 117 19.14 11.96 -15.41
N LEU A 118 18.19 12.54 -14.67
CA LEU A 118 16.88 12.96 -15.19
C LEU A 118 17.01 14.10 -16.20
N ASP A 119 17.97 15.01 -16.04
CA ASP A 119 18.25 16.10 -16.99
C ASP A 119 18.63 15.62 -18.40
N THR A 120 19.05 14.36 -18.53
CA THR A 120 19.41 13.77 -19.84
C THR A 120 18.21 13.16 -20.58
N LEU A 121 17.06 13.06 -19.91
CA LEU A 121 15.85 12.43 -20.43
C LEU A 121 14.86 13.47 -20.97
N SER A 122 13.91 13.03 -21.79
CA SER A 122 12.73 13.84 -22.08
C SER A 122 11.91 14.06 -20.81
N ALA A 123 11.13 15.15 -20.76
CA ALA A 123 10.28 15.44 -19.60
C ALA A 123 9.30 14.30 -19.29
N GLU A 124 8.75 13.66 -20.33
CA GLU A 124 7.85 12.52 -20.23
C GLU A 124 8.56 11.28 -19.63
N ALA A 125 9.72 10.92 -20.17
CA ALA A 125 10.52 9.80 -19.69
C ALA A 125 10.98 10.02 -18.23
N ALA A 126 11.37 11.24 -17.86
CA ALA A 126 11.72 11.58 -16.49
C ALA A 126 10.52 11.44 -15.53
N GLN A 127 9.33 11.90 -15.95
CA GLN A 127 8.10 11.81 -15.15
C GLN A 127 7.65 10.36 -14.95
N ILE A 128 7.63 9.55 -16.01
CA ILE A 128 7.25 8.14 -15.88
C ILE A 128 8.28 7.36 -15.06
N LEU A 129 9.57 7.68 -15.18
CA LEU A 129 10.61 7.04 -14.38
C LEU A 129 10.41 7.34 -12.89
N LEU A 130 10.18 8.61 -12.52
CA LEU A 130 9.86 9.01 -11.15
C LEU A 130 8.57 8.35 -10.64
N PHE A 131 7.53 8.28 -11.48
CA PHE A 131 6.29 7.61 -11.12
C PHE A 131 6.50 6.11 -10.90
N SER A 132 7.28 5.46 -11.77
CA SER A 132 7.61 4.04 -11.65
C SER A 132 8.38 3.73 -10.36
N LEU A 133 9.28 4.64 -9.96
CA LEU A 133 10.00 4.56 -8.69
C LEU A 133 9.04 4.62 -7.50
N ILE A 134 8.09 5.56 -7.49
CA ILE A 134 7.07 5.64 -6.43
C ILE A 134 6.24 4.35 -6.38
N VAL A 135 5.75 3.86 -7.52
CA VAL A 135 4.98 2.62 -7.59
C VAL A 135 5.80 1.43 -7.07
N GLY A 136 7.08 1.35 -7.42
CA GLY A 136 7.99 0.32 -6.92
C GLY A 136 8.20 0.40 -5.41
N LEU A 137 8.41 1.60 -4.87
CA LEU A 137 8.55 1.85 -3.43
C LEU A 137 7.28 1.48 -2.65
N ILE A 138 6.09 1.84 -3.17
CA ILE A 138 4.81 1.41 -2.60
C ILE A 138 4.68 -0.11 -2.68
N GLY A 139 5.11 -0.73 -3.79
CA GLY A 139 5.12 -2.18 -3.94
C GLY A 139 5.96 -2.87 -2.87
N VAL A 140 7.17 -2.38 -2.59
CA VAL A 140 8.00 -2.85 -1.47
C VAL A 140 7.29 -2.65 -0.14
N ALA A 141 6.71 -1.46 0.09
CA ALA A 141 5.96 -1.18 1.32
C ALA A 141 4.84 -2.20 1.53
N TYR A 142 4.09 -2.56 0.49
CA TYR A 142 3.05 -3.57 0.54
C TYR A 142 3.59 -4.93 1.00
N LEU A 143 4.70 -5.40 0.43
CA LEU A 143 5.32 -6.65 0.86
C LEU A 143 5.73 -6.61 2.34
N VAL A 144 6.31 -5.49 2.79
CA VAL A 144 6.70 -5.27 4.19
C VAL A 144 5.48 -5.23 5.10
N VAL A 145 4.37 -4.61 4.69
CA VAL A 145 3.10 -4.66 5.43
C VAL A 145 2.60 -6.10 5.54
N GLY A 146 2.64 -6.88 4.46
CA GLY A 146 2.25 -8.29 4.47
C GLY A 146 3.05 -9.11 5.50
N GLU A 147 4.37 -8.94 5.53
CA GLU A 147 5.24 -9.58 6.53
C GLU A 147 5.04 -9.04 7.95
N ALA A 148 4.80 -7.73 8.12
CA ALA A 148 4.48 -7.16 9.41
C ALA A 148 3.18 -7.77 9.95
N LEU A 149 2.12 -7.89 9.14
CA LEU A 149 0.87 -8.54 9.53
C LEU A 149 1.08 -10.01 9.89
N ARG A 150 2.03 -10.70 9.24
CA ARG A 150 2.43 -12.07 9.61
C ARG A 150 3.01 -12.12 11.03
N ALA A 151 3.89 -11.19 11.38
CA ALA A 151 4.49 -11.10 12.72
C ALA A 151 3.45 -10.83 13.82
N TYR A 152 2.34 -10.17 13.48
CA TYR A 152 1.21 -9.90 14.38
C TYR A 152 0.13 -11.00 14.36
N TYR A 153 0.42 -12.14 13.71
CA TYR A 153 -0.46 -13.29 13.58
C TYR A 153 -1.81 -12.97 12.93
N ILE A 154 -1.83 -12.08 11.94
CA ILE A 154 -3.03 -11.83 11.13
C ILE A 154 -3.20 -12.96 10.12
N ARG A 155 -4.45 -13.39 9.91
CA ARG A 155 -4.86 -14.44 8.97
C ARG A 155 -4.20 -14.32 7.60
N ARG A 156 -3.80 -15.47 7.03
CA ARG A 156 -3.12 -15.57 5.73
C ARG A 156 -3.85 -14.86 4.57
N ARG A 157 -5.19 -14.89 4.54
CA ARG A 157 -6.01 -14.28 3.47
C ARG A 157 -5.78 -12.77 3.39
N ASP A 158 -5.75 -12.10 4.53
CA ASP A 158 -5.52 -10.66 4.65
C ASP A 158 -4.12 -10.26 4.18
N ARG A 159 -3.12 -11.09 4.46
CA ARG A 159 -1.73 -10.85 4.01
C ARG A 159 -1.57 -10.96 2.50
N TRP A 160 -2.32 -11.86 1.85
CA TRP A 160 -2.24 -12.06 0.40
C TRP A 160 -2.64 -10.84 -0.41
N ALA A 161 -3.58 -10.01 0.09
CA ALA A 161 -3.91 -8.75 -0.56
C ALA A 161 -2.65 -7.86 -0.69
N PHE A 162 -1.84 -7.79 0.37
CA PHE A 162 -0.59 -7.04 0.35
C PHE A 162 0.49 -7.70 -0.50
N TYR A 163 0.66 -9.02 -0.44
CA TYR A 163 1.66 -9.71 -1.27
C TYR A 163 1.37 -9.60 -2.76
N VAL A 164 0.13 -9.89 -3.17
CA VAL A 164 -0.28 -9.75 -4.57
C VAL A 164 -0.15 -8.30 -5.00
N GLY A 165 -0.62 -7.37 -4.15
CA GLY A 165 -0.47 -5.92 -4.32
C GLY A 165 0.95 -5.51 -4.64
N GLY A 166 1.88 -5.86 -3.75
CA GLY A 166 3.29 -5.53 -3.90
C GLY A 166 3.92 -6.15 -5.15
N MET A 167 3.62 -7.41 -5.44
CA MET A 167 4.17 -8.11 -6.61
C MET A 167 3.78 -7.47 -7.94
N TRP A 168 2.50 -7.15 -8.13
CA TRP A 168 2.08 -6.53 -9.40
C TRP A 168 2.59 -5.09 -9.51
N MET A 169 2.69 -4.34 -8.40
CA MET A 169 3.25 -2.99 -8.41
C MET A 169 4.73 -3.01 -8.79
N LEU A 170 5.51 -3.95 -8.26
CA LEU A 170 6.91 -4.12 -8.63
C LEU A 170 7.08 -4.51 -10.10
N ALA A 171 6.24 -5.43 -10.60
CA ALA A 171 6.24 -5.80 -12.01
C ALA A 171 5.90 -4.58 -12.89
N LEU A 172 4.86 -3.82 -12.53
CA LEU A 172 4.47 -2.64 -13.29
C LEU A 172 5.55 -1.55 -13.24
N ALA A 173 6.18 -1.32 -12.08
CA ALA A 173 7.29 -0.39 -11.92
C ALA A 173 8.46 -0.72 -12.84
N ALA A 174 8.81 -2.00 -12.98
CA ALA A 174 9.87 -2.44 -13.88
C ALA A 174 9.49 -2.28 -15.36
N VAL A 175 8.22 -2.47 -15.72
CA VAL A 175 7.77 -2.48 -17.12
C VAL A 175 7.44 -1.06 -17.62
N MET A 176 6.94 -0.16 -16.75
CA MET A 176 6.53 1.20 -17.13
C MET A 176 7.56 2.00 -17.93
N PRO A 177 8.83 2.11 -17.53
CA PRO A 177 9.82 2.91 -18.28
C PRO A 177 10.34 2.20 -19.55
N ASN A 178 9.95 0.95 -19.79
CA ASN A 178 10.46 0.13 -20.89
C ASN A 178 9.42 -0.15 -21.98
N VAL A 179 8.19 0.34 -21.82
CA VAL A 179 7.09 0.07 -22.74
C VAL A 179 6.44 1.39 -23.13
N ASP A 180 6.53 1.75 -24.40
CA ASP A 180 6.03 3.03 -24.96
C ASP A 180 4.57 3.29 -24.58
N ALA A 181 3.72 2.26 -24.63
CA ALA A 181 2.32 2.39 -24.25
C ALA A 181 2.14 2.79 -22.78
N LEU A 182 3.02 2.34 -21.87
CA LEU A 182 3.00 2.68 -20.45
C LEU A 182 3.75 3.99 -20.14
N GLU A 183 4.66 4.43 -21.00
CA GLU A 183 5.20 5.79 -20.94
C GLU A 183 4.07 6.81 -21.08
N THR A 184 3.15 6.58 -22.03
CA THR A 184 1.99 7.45 -22.22
C THR A 184 0.87 7.18 -21.22
N TRP A 185 0.49 5.93 -20.99
CA TRP A 185 -0.72 5.55 -20.23
C TRP A 185 -0.46 5.00 -18.83
N GLY A 186 0.77 5.15 -18.32
CA GLY A 186 1.20 4.53 -17.07
C GLY A 186 0.36 4.95 -15.86
N TYR A 187 0.02 6.23 -15.76
CA TYR A 187 -0.83 6.75 -14.66
C TYR A 187 -2.20 6.08 -14.68
N ALA A 188 -2.93 6.15 -15.80
CA ALA A 188 -4.24 5.55 -15.91
C ALA A 188 -4.20 4.03 -15.70
N THR A 189 -3.20 3.35 -16.25
CA THR A 189 -3.00 1.90 -16.09
C THR A 189 -2.84 1.53 -14.62
N PHE A 190 -1.93 2.21 -13.90
CA PHE A 190 -1.76 2.01 -12.47
C PHE A 190 -3.05 2.28 -11.70
N GLY A 191 -3.73 3.40 -11.97
CA GLY A 191 -4.97 3.77 -11.28
C GLY A 191 -6.08 2.73 -11.43
N VAL A 192 -6.29 2.21 -12.65
CA VAL A 192 -7.30 1.18 -12.93
C VAL A 192 -6.92 -0.14 -12.26
N ILE A 193 -5.68 -0.61 -12.42
CA ILE A 193 -5.23 -1.86 -11.80
C ILE A 193 -5.33 -1.78 -10.28
N TYR A 194 -4.92 -0.65 -9.70
CA TYR A 194 -5.01 -0.41 -8.27
C TYR A 194 -6.46 -0.39 -7.78
N ALA A 195 -7.36 0.30 -8.49
CA ALA A 195 -8.78 0.34 -8.13
C ALA A 195 -9.43 -1.05 -8.18
N VAL A 196 -9.11 -1.86 -9.21
CA VAL A 196 -9.55 -3.24 -9.32
C VAL A 196 -9.00 -4.08 -8.16
N HIS A 197 -7.70 -3.98 -7.90
CA HIS A 197 -7.05 -4.67 -6.78
C HIS A 197 -7.73 -4.31 -5.44
N ALA A 198 -7.95 -3.02 -5.20
CA ALA A 198 -8.62 -2.52 -4.01
C ALA A 198 -10.07 -3.02 -3.89
N GLY A 199 -10.84 -3.02 -4.98
CA GLY A 199 -12.20 -3.55 -5.01
C GLY A 199 -12.25 -5.05 -4.73
N VAL A 200 -11.34 -5.83 -5.34
CA VAL A 200 -11.21 -7.27 -5.07
C VAL A 200 -10.81 -7.51 -3.62
N SER A 201 -9.82 -6.80 -3.10
CA SER A 201 -9.39 -6.89 -1.70
C SER A 201 -10.54 -6.55 -0.74
N TYR A 202 -11.34 -5.53 -1.02
CA TYR A 202 -12.53 -5.21 -0.24
C TYR A 202 -13.54 -6.37 -0.22
N LEU A 203 -13.87 -6.94 -1.39
CA LEU A 203 -14.85 -8.02 -1.49
C LEU A 203 -14.37 -9.32 -0.84
N VAL A 204 -13.06 -9.61 -0.94
CA VAL A 204 -12.46 -10.82 -0.39
C VAL A 204 -12.26 -10.72 1.13
N LEU A 205 -12.00 -9.52 1.66
CA LEU A 205 -11.67 -9.34 3.08
C LEU A 205 -12.84 -8.91 3.97
N LYS A 206 -13.95 -8.45 3.39
CA LYS A 206 -15.22 -8.29 4.08
C LYS A 206 -15.74 -9.63 4.63
#